data_AF-A0A955S5G4-F1
#
_entry.id   AF-A0A955S5G4-F1
#
_cell.length_a   1.000
_cell.length_b   1.000
_cell.length_c   1.000
_cell.angle_alpha   90.00
_cell.angle_beta   90.00
_cell.angle_gamma   90.00
#
_symmetry.space_group_name_H-M   'P 1'
#
loop_
_entity.id
_entity.type
_entity.pdbx_description
1 polymer ?
#
loop_
_entity_poly.entity_id
_entity_poly.type
_entity_poly.pdbx_seq_one_letter_code
_entity_poly.pdbx_strand_id
1 'polypeptide(L)'
;MFQSIELFVDQKIELDNLLNNLVALRYQKVHKSCQPGEFSHRGGILDIYPTDFEHPVRIDIDDDKIKAIASVNIKNGKSIWKHKIVIILPNKRSGKDVFSEDIPLTNFVDLNEGDFVVHNYHGIGRYLGVKEFDIDDKKLKHLMIEYEGGDRLYVPKHDIRLVQKYVSFNKRPPRLYKLGSKEWKRVKQKIQKRIQQLAGELLHTQAMRASLKGYPFAQDVKWQKEFEDGFPFEETPDQLVAMQEVKKDMESIRPMDRLLCGDVG
;
A
#
# COMPACT_ATOMS: atom_id res chain seq x y z
N MET A 1 -7.99 11.05 -14.50
CA MET A 1 -8.29 11.72 -13.22
C MET A 1 -8.89 10.67 -12.30
N PHE A 2 -8.26 10.36 -11.16
CA PHE A 2 -8.81 9.36 -10.25
C PHE A 2 -9.91 10.03 -9.43
N GLN A 3 -11.14 9.53 -9.53
CA GLN A 3 -12.23 9.94 -8.65
C GLN A 3 -12.00 9.29 -7.28
N SER A 4 -12.02 10.06 -6.20
CA SER A 4 -11.94 9.57 -4.82
C SER A 4 -12.99 10.30 -4.00
N ILE A 5 -13.43 9.67 -2.91
CA ILE A 5 -14.36 10.28 -1.96
C ILE A 5 -13.57 10.59 -0.70
N GLU A 6 -13.51 11.85 -0.30
CA GLU A 6 -12.87 12.30 0.93
C GLU A 6 -13.96 12.65 1.94
N LEU A 7 -13.89 12.04 3.13
CA LEU A 7 -14.88 12.20 4.18
C LEU A 7 -14.18 12.63 5.47
N PHE A 8 -14.69 13.69 6.09
CA PHE A 8 -14.16 14.26 7.31
C PHE A 8 -15.21 14.16 8.43
N VAL A 9 -14.75 13.93 9.66
CA VAL A 9 -15.62 14.11 10.83
C VAL A 9 -16.09 15.57 10.86
N ASP A 10 -17.36 15.77 11.23
CA ASP A 10 -18.08 17.04 11.22
C ASP A 10 -18.45 17.62 9.84
N GLN A 11 -18.16 16.91 8.75
CA GLN A 11 -18.58 17.33 7.41
C GLN A 11 -20.09 17.18 7.21
N LYS A 12 -20.72 18.20 6.59
CA LYS A 12 -22.07 18.08 6.05
C LYS A 12 -22.06 17.27 4.76
N ILE A 13 -22.91 16.26 4.68
CA ILE A 13 -22.99 15.35 3.54
C ILE A 13 -24.44 15.13 3.10
N GLU A 14 -24.62 14.96 1.81
CA GLU A 14 -25.88 14.50 1.22
C GLU A 14 -25.75 12.99 0.96
N LEU A 15 -26.49 12.20 1.73
CA LEU A 15 -26.36 10.75 1.75
C LEU A 15 -26.56 10.13 0.36
N ASP A 16 -27.59 10.53 -0.37
CA ASP A 16 -27.88 9.97 -1.69
C ASP A 16 -26.74 10.22 -2.69
N ASN A 17 -26.13 11.40 -2.64
CA ASN A 17 -24.96 11.72 -3.46
C ASN A 17 -23.76 10.85 -3.07
N LEU A 18 -23.51 10.66 -1.78
CA LEU A 18 -22.45 9.77 -1.29
C LEU A 18 -22.64 8.32 -1.77
N LEU A 19 -23.87 7.80 -1.69
CA LEU A 19 -24.19 6.44 -2.14
C LEU A 19 -24.00 6.31 -3.67
N ASN A 20 -24.44 7.29 -4.44
CA ASN A 20 -24.25 7.31 -5.90
C ASN A 20 -22.76 7.38 -6.28
N ASN A 21 -21.97 8.16 -5.54
CA ASN A 21 -20.53 8.23 -5.75
C ASN A 21 -19.83 6.91 -5.43
N LEU A 22 -20.24 6.19 -4.38
CA LEU A 22 -19.70 4.85 -4.08
C LEU A 22 -20.00 3.84 -5.19
N VAL A 23 -21.22 3.88 -5.75
CA VAL A 23 -21.59 3.05 -6.91
C VAL A 23 -20.78 3.45 -8.15
N ALA A 24 -20.56 4.75 -8.38
CA ALA A 24 -19.70 5.25 -9.47
C ALA A 24 -18.23 4.79 -9.30
N LEU A 25 -17.77 4.70 -8.05
CA LEU A 25 -16.50 4.11 -7.66
C LEU A 25 -16.49 2.57 -7.73
N ARG A 26 -17.54 1.93 -8.25
CA ARG A 26 -17.72 0.47 -8.43
C ARG A 26 -17.83 -0.33 -7.13
N TYR A 27 -18.21 0.30 -6.02
CA TYR A 27 -18.55 -0.44 -4.82
C TYR A 27 -19.94 -1.07 -4.95
N GLN A 28 -20.10 -2.29 -4.42
CA GLN A 28 -21.35 -3.02 -4.46
C GLN A 28 -22.15 -2.79 -3.18
N LYS A 29 -23.42 -2.36 -3.32
CA LYS A 29 -24.33 -2.20 -2.20
C LYS A 29 -24.81 -3.58 -1.73
N VAL A 30 -24.56 -3.91 -0.47
CA VAL A 30 -24.95 -5.17 0.17
C VAL A 30 -25.64 -4.91 1.51
N HIS A 31 -26.28 -5.93 2.08
CA HIS A 31 -26.90 -5.82 3.41
C HIS A 31 -25.88 -5.72 4.54
N LYS A 32 -24.74 -6.43 4.43
CA LYS A 32 -23.65 -6.42 5.39
C LYS A 32 -22.33 -6.49 4.63
N SER A 33 -21.49 -5.47 4.81
CA SER A 33 -20.17 -5.43 4.20
C SER A 33 -19.25 -6.46 4.86
N CYS A 34 -18.85 -7.48 4.12
CA CYS A 34 -17.97 -8.55 4.59
C CYS A 34 -16.71 -8.68 3.73
N GLN A 35 -16.76 -8.22 2.48
CA GLN A 35 -15.65 -8.31 1.53
C GLN A 35 -15.20 -6.92 1.05
N PRO A 36 -13.91 -6.76 0.70
CA PRO A 36 -13.43 -5.52 0.10
C PRO A 36 -14.19 -5.17 -1.19
N GLY A 37 -14.48 -3.89 -1.38
CA GLY A 37 -15.28 -3.40 -2.51
C GLY A 37 -16.79 -3.43 -2.29
N GLU A 38 -17.25 -3.79 -1.10
CA GLU A 38 -18.65 -3.73 -0.69
C GLU A 38 -18.91 -2.50 0.19
N PHE A 39 -20.17 -2.06 0.21
CA PHE A 39 -20.66 -1.15 1.24
C PHE A 39 -22.09 -1.53 1.66
N SER A 40 -22.44 -1.22 2.90
CA SER A 40 -23.79 -1.38 3.42
C SER A 40 -24.24 -0.13 4.15
N HIS A 41 -25.49 0.24 3.95
CA HIS A 41 -26.12 1.41 4.55
C HIS A 41 -27.34 0.99 5.36
N ARG A 42 -27.40 1.37 6.64
CA ARG A 42 -28.52 1.09 7.55
C ARG A 42 -28.77 2.27 8.49
N GLY A 43 -29.81 3.05 8.23
CA GLY A 43 -30.12 4.25 9.02
C GLY A 43 -28.97 5.25 8.94
N GLY A 44 -28.48 5.76 10.09
CA GLY A 44 -27.31 6.64 10.13
C GLY A 44 -25.97 5.94 9.92
N ILE A 45 -25.92 4.61 9.75
CA ILE A 45 -24.66 3.87 9.71
C ILE A 45 -24.34 3.45 8.27
N LEU A 46 -23.17 3.87 7.80
CA LEU A 46 -22.60 3.49 6.52
C LEU A 46 -21.29 2.72 6.75
N ASP A 47 -21.33 1.41 6.52
CA ASP A 47 -20.16 0.54 6.55
C ASP A 47 -19.63 0.40 5.12
N ILE A 48 -18.36 0.74 4.90
CA ILE A 48 -17.69 0.63 3.61
C ILE A 48 -16.46 -0.22 3.83
N TYR A 49 -16.16 -1.15 2.92
CA TYR A 49 -14.93 -1.93 2.98
C TYR A 49 -14.01 -1.52 1.82
N PRO A 50 -13.13 -0.53 2.02
CA PRO A 50 -12.14 -0.15 1.01
C PRO A 50 -11.23 -1.33 0.65
N THR A 51 -10.77 -1.37 -0.60
CA THR A 51 -9.80 -2.39 -1.04
C THR A 51 -8.43 -2.25 -0.38
N ASP A 52 -8.09 -1.04 0.06
CA ASP A 52 -6.75 -0.70 0.56
C ASP A 52 -6.67 -0.73 2.10
N PHE A 53 -7.73 -1.20 2.76
CA PHE A 53 -7.84 -1.25 4.22
C PHE A 53 -7.97 -2.71 4.67
N GLU A 54 -7.38 -3.04 5.82
CA GLU A 54 -7.50 -4.38 6.43
C GLU A 54 -8.89 -4.65 7.03
N HIS A 55 -9.63 -3.59 7.35
CA HIS A 55 -10.92 -3.65 8.04
C HIS A 55 -11.91 -2.64 7.45
N PRO A 56 -13.22 -2.94 7.45
CA PRO A 56 -14.24 -2.00 7.00
C PRO A 56 -14.26 -0.76 7.87
N VAL A 57 -14.53 0.38 7.23
CA VAL A 57 -14.71 1.67 7.86
C VAL A 57 -16.21 1.91 8.05
N ARG A 58 -16.60 2.10 9.30
CA ARG A 58 -17.93 2.54 9.70
C ARG A 58 -17.97 4.04 9.82
N ILE A 59 -18.95 4.64 9.17
CA ILE A 59 -19.26 6.05 9.21
C ILE A 59 -20.61 6.20 9.91
N ASP A 60 -20.61 6.91 11.02
CA ASP A 60 -21.80 7.26 11.78
C ASP A 60 -22.25 8.65 11.34
N ILE A 61 -23.46 8.72 10.81
CA ILE A 61 -24.09 9.90 10.21
C ILE A 61 -25.30 10.26 11.06
N ASP A 62 -25.31 11.50 11.54
CA ASP A 62 -26.37 12.08 12.35
C ASP A 62 -27.02 13.18 11.50
N ASP A 63 -28.27 12.97 11.09
CA ASP A 63 -28.99 13.78 10.09
C ASP A 63 -28.18 14.03 8.80
N ASP A 64 -27.58 15.21 8.66
CA ASP A 64 -26.81 15.64 7.50
C ASP A 64 -25.30 15.70 7.76
N LYS A 65 -24.82 15.17 8.89
CA LYS A 65 -23.46 15.39 9.38
C LYS A 65 -22.75 14.09 9.80
N ILE A 66 -21.47 13.96 9.42
CA ILE A 66 -20.63 12.85 9.88
C ILE A 66 -20.23 13.06 11.33
N LYS A 67 -20.68 12.18 12.21
CA LYS A 67 -20.40 12.21 13.66
C LYS A 67 -19.11 11.50 14.01
N ALA A 68 -18.87 10.33 13.43
CA ALA A 68 -17.69 9.54 13.71
C ALA A 68 -17.31 8.65 12.53
N ILE A 69 -16.02 8.41 12.38
CA ILE A 69 -15.46 7.47 11.40
C ILE A 69 -14.56 6.52 12.17
N ALA A 70 -14.72 5.21 11.98
CA ALA A 70 -13.89 4.22 12.65
C ALA A 70 -13.70 2.95 11.83
N SER A 71 -12.53 2.33 11.91
CA SER A 71 -12.32 0.95 11.45
C SER A 71 -12.99 -0.03 12.42
N VAL A 72 -13.68 -1.03 11.89
CA VAL A 72 -14.49 -1.97 12.67
C VAL A 72 -14.09 -3.40 12.35
N ASN A 73 -14.00 -4.24 13.38
CA ASN A 73 -13.72 -5.66 13.17
C ASN A 73 -14.96 -6.39 12.62
N ILE A 74 -14.78 -7.14 11.52
CA ILE A 74 -15.86 -7.84 10.79
C ILE A 74 -16.57 -8.89 11.68
N LYS A 75 -15.84 -9.54 12.60
CA LYS A 75 -16.35 -10.65 13.42
C LYS A 75 -17.25 -10.14 14.55
N ASN A 76 -16.83 -9.10 15.26
CA ASN A 76 -17.50 -8.64 16.48
C ASN A 76 -18.18 -7.27 16.35
N GLY A 77 -17.98 -6.55 15.24
CA GLY A 77 -18.60 -5.24 15.00
C GLY A 77 -18.10 -4.11 15.91
N LYS A 78 -17.01 -4.32 16.66
CA LYS A 78 -16.42 -3.32 17.55
C LYS A 78 -15.46 -2.40 16.80
N SER A 79 -15.48 -1.13 17.20
CA SER A 79 -14.52 -0.13 16.73
C SER A 79 -13.11 -0.47 17.21
N ILE A 80 -12.16 -0.43 16.28
CA ILE A 80 -10.73 -0.69 16.49
C ILE A 80 -9.99 0.65 16.56
N TRP A 81 -10.07 1.44 15.48
CA TRP A 81 -9.39 2.73 15.34
C TRP A 81 -10.39 3.80 14.94
N LYS A 82 -10.26 4.99 15.53
CA LYS A 82 -11.05 6.18 15.17
C LYS A 82 -10.26 7.06 14.22
N HIS A 83 -10.93 7.56 13.18
CA HIS A 83 -10.33 8.36 12.13
C HIS A 83 -10.96 9.75 12.10
N LYS A 84 -10.14 10.78 11.88
CA LYS A 84 -10.63 12.15 11.61
C LYS A 84 -11.00 12.36 10.14
N ILE A 85 -10.36 11.61 9.26
CA ILE A 85 -10.54 11.65 7.81
C ILE A 85 -10.47 10.22 7.27
N VAL A 86 -11.27 9.92 6.24
CA VAL A 86 -11.08 8.73 5.41
C VAL A 86 -11.14 9.11 3.94
N ILE A 87 -10.26 8.52 3.14
CA ILE A 87 -10.23 8.68 1.69
C ILE A 87 -10.55 7.32 1.06
N ILE A 88 -11.63 7.27 0.30
CA ILE A 88 -12.12 6.05 -0.36
C ILE A 88 -11.71 6.10 -1.81
N LEU A 89 -10.90 5.13 -2.21
CA LEU A 89 -10.40 4.95 -3.57
C LEU A 89 -11.35 4.06 -4.39
N PRO A 90 -11.39 4.20 -5.74
CA PRO A 90 -12.24 3.38 -6.59
C PRO A 90 -11.98 1.88 -6.40
N ASN A 91 -13.05 1.09 -6.35
CA ASN A 91 -12.99 -0.38 -6.39
C ASN A 91 -12.62 -0.84 -7.80
N LYS A 92 -11.34 -0.69 -8.16
CA LYS A 92 -10.79 -1.36 -9.32
C LYS A 92 -10.62 -2.83 -8.95
N ARG A 93 -11.53 -3.69 -9.44
CA ARG A 93 -11.20 -5.11 -9.60
C ARG A 93 -9.88 -5.18 -10.33
N SER A 94 -8.90 -5.82 -9.70
CA SER A 94 -7.64 -6.23 -10.30
C SER A 94 -7.93 -7.14 -11.49
N GLY A 95 -8.26 -6.55 -12.64
CA GLY A 95 -7.67 -7.07 -13.86
C GLY A 95 -6.18 -6.84 -13.64
N LYS A 96 -5.46 -7.93 -13.29
CA LYS A 96 -4.03 -8.01 -12.91
C LYS A 96 -3.46 -6.62 -12.74
N ASP A 97 -3.18 -6.16 -11.51
CA ASP A 97 -2.43 -4.93 -11.32
C ASP A 97 -1.25 -4.94 -12.29
N VAL A 98 -1.43 -4.23 -13.39
CA VAL A 98 -0.36 -3.96 -14.32
C VAL A 98 0.41 -3.00 -13.46
N PHE A 99 1.44 -3.50 -12.79
CA PHE A 99 2.57 -2.72 -12.35
C PHE A 99 3.01 -1.93 -13.57
N SER A 100 2.34 -0.81 -13.83
CA SER A 100 2.71 0.15 -14.83
C SER A 100 3.60 1.15 -14.12
N GLU A 101 4.61 1.60 -14.83
CA GLU A 101 5.60 2.56 -14.32
C GLU A 101 4.96 3.86 -13.80
N ASP A 102 3.67 4.08 -14.08
CA ASP A 102 2.91 5.31 -13.83
C ASP A 102 2.04 5.28 -12.55
N ILE A 103 1.95 4.15 -11.82
CA ILE A 103 1.14 4.03 -10.60
C ILE A 103 2.06 3.91 -9.37
N PRO A 104 2.12 4.93 -8.49
CA PRO A 104 2.91 4.88 -7.27
C PRO A 104 2.45 3.79 -6.32
N LEU A 105 3.43 3.16 -5.66
CA LEU A 105 3.21 2.45 -4.41
C LEU A 105 2.71 3.48 -3.39
N THR A 106 1.57 3.20 -2.79
CA THR A 106 0.91 3.99 -1.77
C THR A 106 1.91 4.49 -0.72
N ASN A 107 2.05 5.80 -0.60
CA ASN A 107 2.20 6.55 0.65
C ASN A 107 2.35 8.03 0.29
N PHE A 108 1.36 8.84 0.67
CA PHE A 108 1.55 10.28 0.87
C PHE A 108 2.56 10.41 2.02
N VAL A 109 3.85 10.38 1.70
CA VAL A 109 4.87 10.73 2.68
C VAL A 109 4.84 12.24 2.82
N ASP A 110 4.77 12.73 4.06
CA ASP A 110 5.00 14.13 4.40
C ASP A 110 6.32 14.58 3.76
N LEU A 111 6.19 15.29 2.63
CA LEU A 111 7.29 15.84 1.85
C LEU A 111 7.68 17.17 2.48
N ASN A 112 8.85 17.21 3.11
CA ASN A 112 9.40 18.44 3.67
C ASN A 112 10.38 19.07 2.69
N GLU A 113 10.45 20.40 2.67
CA GLU A 113 11.43 21.12 1.85
C GLU A 113 12.85 20.62 2.18
N GLY A 114 13.62 20.30 1.12
CA GLY A 114 14.93 19.68 1.23
C GLY A 114 14.96 18.16 1.09
N ASP A 115 13.81 17.47 1.16
CA ASP A 115 13.73 16.03 0.93
C ASP A 115 14.15 15.65 -0.51
N PHE A 116 14.76 14.48 -0.67
CA PHE A 116 15.02 13.92 -1.98
C PHE A 116 13.77 13.24 -2.54
N VAL A 117 13.51 13.48 -3.81
CA VAL A 117 12.35 12.93 -4.53
C VAL A 117 12.80 12.28 -5.82
N VAL A 118 12.06 11.27 -6.25
CA VAL A 118 12.25 10.58 -7.51
C VAL A 118 11.10 10.96 -8.42
N HIS A 119 11.42 11.60 -9.55
CA HIS A 119 10.47 11.79 -10.64
C HIS A 119 10.62 10.65 -11.66
N ASN A 120 9.53 9.99 -12.04
CA ASN A 120 9.53 8.82 -12.93
C ASN A 120 10.34 9.01 -14.23
N TYR A 121 10.29 10.21 -14.80
CA TYR A 121 10.98 10.54 -16.07
C TYR A 121 12.36 11.18 -15.91
N HIS A 122 12.62 11.88 -14.81
CA HIS A 122 13.78 12.78 -14.69
C HIS A 122 14.79 12.33 -13.62
N GLY A 123 14.42 11.34 -12.80
CA GLY A 123 15.30 10.76 -11.79
C GLY A 123 15.23 11.50 -10.47
N ILE A 124 16.34 11.45 -9.72
CA ILE A 124 16.39 11.96 -8.34
C ILE A 124 16.67 13.47 -8.35
N GLY A 125 15.79 14.22 -7.69
CA GLY A 125 15.87 15.65 -7.46
C GLY A 125 15.69 15.99 -5.97
N ARG A 126 15.83 17.27 -5.63
CA ARG A 126 15.55 17.83 -4.30
C ARG A 126 14.25 18.61 -4.34
N TYR A 127 13.33 18.31 -3.44
CA TYR A 127 12.08 19.05 -3.32
C TYR A 127 12.31 20.41 -2.64
N LEU A 128 11.77 21.47 -3.24
CA LEU A 128 11.92 22.86 -2.76
C LEU A 128 10.58 23.51 -2.38
N GLY A 129 9.51 22.73 -2.18
CA GLY A 129 8.21 23.27 -1.81
C GLY A 129 7.22 23.41 -2.97
N VAL A 130 6.09 24.07 -2.69
CA VAL A 130 5.04 24.36 -3.67
C VAL A 130 5.06 25.85 -3.99
N LYS A 131 5.06 26.19 -5.28
CA LYS A 131 4.98 27.58 -5.76
C LYS A 131 3.67 27.82 -6.48
N GLU A 132 3.06 28.97 -6.24
CA GLU A 132 1.89 29.45 -6.97
C GLU A 132 2.32 30.25 -8.18
N PHE A 133 1.72 29.96 -9.33
CA PHE A 133 1.86 30.72 -10.56
C PHE A 133 0.49 31.23 -11.00
N ASP A 134 0.43 32.50 -11.43
CA ASP A 134 -0.74 33.07 -12.08
C ASP A 134 -0.61 32.83 -13.59
N ILE A 135 -1.39 31.88 -14.10
CA ILE A 135 -1.48 31.56 -15.53
C ILE A 135 -2.96 31.59 -15.90
N ASP A 136 -3.32 32.41 -16.91
CA ASP A 136 -4.69 32.56 -17.42
C ASP A 136 -5.73 32.89 -16.31
N ASP A 137 -5.46 33.90 -15.48
CA ASP A 137 -6.31 34.34 -14.35
C ASP A 137 -6.64 33.25 -13.30
N LYS A 138 -5.87 32.15 -13.28
CA LYS A 138 -5.98 31.09 -12.28
C LYS A 138 -4.67 30.87 -11.55
N LYS A 139 -4.75 30.86 -10.21
CA LYS A 139 -3.65 30.48 -9.31
C LYS A 139 -3.42 28.98 -9.36
N LEU A 140 -2.38 28.54 -10.06
CA LEU A 140 -2.02 27.13 -10.19
C LEU A 140 -0.80 26.79 -9.31
N LYS A 141 -1.02 25.89 -8.36
CA LYS A 141 0.02 25.33 -7.49
C LYS A 141 0.84 24.28 -8.22
N HIS A 142 2.16 24.49 -8.25
CA HIS A 142 3.13 23.57 -8.84
C HIS A 142 4.16 23.15 -7.79
N LEU A 143 4.49 21.87 -7.78
CA LEU A 143 5.55 21.31 -6.96
C LEU A 143 6.91 21.61 -7.60
N MET A 144 7.84 22.18 -6.84
CA MET A 144 9.15 22.59 -7.33
C MET A 144 10.22 21.55 -6.94
N ILE A 145 10.94 21.06 -7.96
CA ILE A 145 12.04 20.10 -7.78
C ILE A 145 13.30 20.67 -8.42
N GLU A 146 14.41 20.66 -7.68
CA GLU A 146 15.72 21.05 -8.15
C GLU A 146 16.59 19.83 -8.51
N TYR A 147 17.31 19.97 -9.60
CA TYR A 147 18.19 18.96 -10.20
C TYR A 147 19.66 19.42 -10.18
N GLU A 148 20.55 18.55 -10.65
CA GLU A 148 21.98 18.85 -10.76
C GLU A 148 22.20 20.12 -11.62
N GLY A 149 23.03 21.06 -11.15
CA GLY A 149 23.30 22.32 -11.85
C GLY A 149 22.33 23.47 -11.52
N GLY A 150 21.37 23.26 -10.62
CA GLY A 150 20.39 24.29 -10.22
C GLY A 150 19.16 24.36 -11.12
N ASP A 151 19.02 23.43 -12.08
CA ASP A 151 17.86 23.30 -12.93
C ASP A 151 16.61 23.00 -12.11
N ARG A 152 15.48 23.65 -12.43
CA ARG A 152 14.21 23.51 -11.70
C ARG A 152 13.12 22.95 -12.59
N LEU A 153 12.42 21.94 -12.08
CA LEU A 153 11.22 21.38 -12.68
C LEU A 153 10.00 21.80 -11.86
N TYR A 154 8.97 22.31 -12.54
CA TYR A 154 7.69 22.65 -11.96
C TYR A 154 6.67 21.57 -12.36
N VAL A 155 6.27 20.74 -11.39
CA VAL A 155 5.33 19.64 -11.60
C VAL A 155 3.92 20.12 -11.25
N PRO A 156 2.97 20.15 -12.19
CA PRO A 156 1.59 20.53 -11.91
C PRO A 156 0.90 19.58 -10.91
N LYS A 157 -0.14 20.07 -10.22
CA LYS A 157 -0.89 19.26 -9.24
C LYS A 157 -1.40 17.91 -9.80
N HIS A 158 -1.77 17.86 -11.08
CA HIS A 158 -2.27 16.64 -11.71
C HIS A 158 -1.18 15.59 -11.95
N ASP A 159 0.08 16.01 -12.06
CA ASP A 159 1.25 15.17 -12.33
C ASP A 159 2.05 14.81 -11.06
N ILE A 160 1.60 15.24 -9.87
CA ILE A 160 2.25 14.91 -8.58
C ILE A 160 2.46 13.39 -8.42
N ARG A 161 1.61 12.57 -9.03
CA ARG A 161 1.74 11.10 -9.02
C ARG A 161 3.06 10.60 -9.62
N LEU A 162 3.72 11.38 -10.46
CA LEU A 162 5.00 11.01 -11.05
C LEU A 162 6.16 11.22 -10.08
N VAL A 163 5.91 11.79 -8.90
CA VAL A 163 6.90 12.14 -7.88
C VAL A 163 6.70 11.27 -6.65
N GLN A 164 7.78 10.66 -6.17
CA GLN A 164 7.81 9.84 -4.96
C GLN A 164 8.94 10.28 -4.06
N LYS A 165 8.79 10.17 -2.74
CA LYS A 165 9.91 10.41 -1.82
C LYS A 165 10.98 9.35 -2.04
N TYR A 166 12.24 9.79 -2.12
CA TYR A 166 13.37 8.88 -2.18
C TYR A 166 13.63 8.28 -0.79
N VAL A 167 13.51 6.96 -0.69
CA VAL A 167 13.83 6.22 0.53
C VAL A 167 15.19 5.55 0.36
N SER A 168 16.12 5.87 1.26
CA SER A 168 17.45 5.25 1.29
C SER A 168 17.72 4.66 2.65
N PHE A 169 18.22 3.43 2.66
CA PHE A 169 18.71 2.74 3.85
C PHE A 169 20.13 3.19 4.23
N ASN A 170 20.81 3.95 3.37
CA ASN A 170 22.17 4.45 3.58
C ASN A 170 22.17 5.94 3.94
N LYS A 171 23.07 6.35 4.84
CA LYS A 171 23.26 7.74 5.31
C LYS A 171 23.87 8.71 4.29
N ARG A 172 24.29 8.24 3.10
CA ARG A 172 24.88 9.11 2.07
C ARG A 172 23.77 9.73 1.22
N PRO A 173 23.81 11.06 0.98
CA PRO A 173 22.83 11.70 0.11
C PRO A 173 22.95 11.15 -1.33
N PRO A 174 21.83 10.95 -2.03
CA PRO A 174 21.85 10.48 -3.41
C PRO A 174 22.46 11.54 -4.33
N ARG A 175 23.00 11.08 -5.46
CA ARG A 175 23.38 11.99 -6.55
C ARG A 175 22.11 12.54 -7.21
N LEU A 176 22.05 13.86 -7.39
CA LEU A 176 21.03 14.52 -8.19
C LEU A 176 21.29 14.25 -9.68
N TYR A 177 20.21 14.05 -10.45
CA TYR A 177 20.31 13.85 -11.90
C TYR A 177 20.24 15.19 -12.64
N LYS A 178 20.74 15.24 -13.87
CA LYS A 178 20.58 16.41 -14.75
C LYS A 178 19.23 16.38 -15.47
N LEU A 179 18.52 17.51 -15.49
CA LEU A 179 17.25 17.63 -16.17
C LEU A 179 17.45 17.47 -17.69
N GLY A 180 16.54 16.76 -18.37
CA GLY A 180 16.63 16.46 -19.81
C GLY A 180 17.69 15.43 -20.22
N SER A 181 18.51 14.93 -19.28
CA SER A 181 19.50 13.89 -19.58
C SER A 181 18.84 12.52 -19.83
N LYS A 182 19.45 11.70 -20.70
CA LYS A 182 19.03 10.30 -20.90
C LYS A 182 19.62 9.33 -19.86
N GLU A 183 20.33 9.86 -18.85
CA GLU A 183 21.01 9.05 -17.83
C GLU A 183 20.02 8.21 -17.02
N TRP A 184 18.96 8.83 -16.52
CA TRP A 184 17.91 8.14 -15.76
C TRP A 184 17.26 7.00 -16.54
N LYS A 185 16.92 7.25 -17.82
CA LYS A 185 16.36 6.23 -18.71
C LYS A 185 17.31 5.03 -18.87
N ARG A 186 18.61 5.27 -19.04
CA ARG A 186 19.63 4.20 -19.14
C ARG A 186 19.76 3.42 -17.83
N VAL A 187 19.75 4.12 -16.69
CA VAL A 187 19.80 3.49 -15.35
C VAL A 187 18.57 2.60 -15.14
N LYS A 188 17.36 3.09 -15.45
CA LYS A 188 16.11 2.34 -15.36
C LYS A 188 16.15 1.06 -16.22
N GLN A 189 16.55 1.18 -17.49
CA GLN A 189 16.68 0.02 -18.39
C GLN A 189 17.70 -1.00 -17.88
N LYS A 190 18.85 -0.54 -17.37
CA LYS A 190 19.88 -1.42 -16.80
C LYS A 190 19.37 -2.16 -15.56
N ILE A 191 18.69 -1.46 -14.66
CA ILE A 191 18.11 -2.03 -13.44
C ILE A 191 17.01 -3.03 -13.80
N GLN A 192 16.11 -2.67 -14.73
CA GLN A 192 15.05 -3.56 -15.21
C GLN A 192 15.62 -4.88 -15.75
N LYS A 193 16.65 -4.82 -16.60
CA LYS A 193 17.32 -6.01 -17.13
C LYS A 193 17.93 -6.87 -16.01
N ARG A 194 18.54 -6.25 -15.00
CA ARG A 194 19.09 -6.96 -13.83
C ARG A 194 18.01 -7.62 -12.99
N ILE A 195 16.88 -6.96 -12.76
CA ILE A 195 15.74 -7.53 -12.03
C ILE A 195 15.18 -8.74 -12.79
N GLN A 196 15.01 -8.63 -14.12
CA GLN A 196 14.55 -9.74 -14.95
C GLN A 196 15.50 -10.94 -14.87
N GLN A 197 16.82 -10.69 -14.92
CA GLN A 197 17.82 -11.74 -14.80
C GLN A 197 17.75 -12.42 -13.42
N LEU A 198 17.74 -11.64 -12.33
CA LEU A 198 17.61 -12.15 -10.97
C LEU A 198 16.33 -12.96 -10.78
N ALA A 199 15.20 -12.48 -11.29
CA ALA A 199 13.93 -13.21 -11.25
C ALA A 199 14.03 -14.55 -11.99
N GLY A 200 14.70 -14.59 -13.15
CA GLY A 200 14.98 -15.82 -13.88
C GLY A 200 15.85 -16.80 -13.08
N GLU A 201 16.91 -16.32 -12.44
CA GLU A 201 17.80 -17.12 -11.60
C GLU A 201 17.07 -17.70 -10.37
N LEU A 202 16.22 -16.91 -9.71
CA LEU A 202 15.40 -17.35 -8.59
C LEU A 202 14.36 -18.41 -9.02
N LEU A 203 13.67 -18.18 -10.13
CA LEU A 203 12.71 -19.13 -10.68
C LEU A 203 13.40 -20.45 -11.07
N HIS A 204 14.57 -20.38 -11.68
CA HIS A 204 15.35 -21.55 -12.02
C HIS A 204 15.74 -22.34 -10.75
N THR A 205 16.24 -21.65 -9.73
CA THR A 205 16.61 -22.26 -8.44
C THR A 205 15.41 -22.93 -7.77
N GLN A 206 14.25 -22.29 -7.76
CA GLN A 206 13.02 -22.88 -7.21
C GLN A 206 12.52 -24.06 -8.03
N ALA A 207 12.60 -24.01 -9.36
CA ALA A 207 12.21 -25.12 -10.22
C ALA A 207 13.12 -26.35 -10.00
N MET A 208 14.44 -26.12 -9.90
CA MET A 208 15.40 -27.17 -9.57
C MET A 208 15.08 -27.78 -8.19
N ARG A 209 14.84 -26.96 -7.16
CA ARG A 209 14.48 -27.43 -5.83
C ARG A 209 13.17 -28.23 -5.82
N ALA A 210 12.16 -27.78 -6.56
CA ALA A 210 10.87 -28.48 -6.66
C ALA A 210 10.97 -29.84 -7.36
N SER A 211 11.98 -30.03 -8.23
CA SER A 211 12.24 -31.31 -8.89
C SER A 211 12.95 -32.34 -8.00
N LEU A 212 13.67 -31.86 -6.98
CA LEU A 212 14.34 -32.72 -6.01
C LEU A 212 13.34 -33.26 -4.98
N LYS A 213 13.55 -34.51 -4.57
CA LYS A 213 12.83 -35.09 -3.43
C LYS A 213 13.54 -34.68 -2.15
N GLY A 214 12.80 -34.02 -1.25
CA GLY A 214 13.23 -33.70 0.10
C GLY A 214 13.00 -34.86 1.07
N TYR A 215 13.30 -34.62 2.34
CA TYR A 215 13.02 -35.53 3.43
C TYR A 215 11.75 -35.05 4.16
N PRO A 216 10.62 -35.79 4.07
CA PRO A 216 9.42 -35.45 4.82
C PRO A 216 9.60 -35.84 6.29
N PHE A 217 9.51 -34.86 7.18
CA PHE A 217 9.47 -35.13 8.61
C PHE A 217 8.12 -35.76 9.01
N ALA A 218 8.13 -36.52 10.10
CA ALA A 218 6.91 -37.12 10.62
C ALA A 218 6.00 -36.06 11.26
N GLN A 219 4.70 -36.35 11.29
CA GLN A 219 3.74 -35.50 11.98
C GLN A 219 4.02 -35.43 13.48
N ASP A 220 3.62 -34.31 14.06
CA ASP A 220 3.74 -34.06 15.49
C ASP A 220 3.10 -35.19 16.31
N VAL A 221 3.90 -35.76 17.21
CA VAL A 221 3.45 -36.71 18.23
C VAL A 221 3.29 -35.98 19.56
N LYS A 222 2.72 -36.67 20.56
CA LYS A 222 2.47 -36.11 21.90
C LYS A 222 3.70 -35.41 22.52
N TRP A 223 4.92 -35.90 22.22
CA TRP A 223 6.16 -35.32 22.72
C TRP A 223 6.43 -33.92 22.18
N GLN A 224 6.00 -33.60 20.95
CA GLN A 224 6.14 -32.26 20.39
C GLN A 224 5.29 -31.26 21.20
N LYS A 225 4.08 -31.67 21.58
CA LYS A 225 3.20 -30.85 22.42
C LYS A 225 3.77 -30.67 23.83
N GLU A 226 4.32 -31.74 24.43
CA GLU A 226 4.99 -31.64 25.74
C GLU A 226 6.22 -30.73 25.71
N PHE A 227 6.93 -30.67 24.57
CA PHE A 227 8.03 -29.72 24.37
C PHE A 227 7.54 -28.27 24.24
N GLU A 228 6.45 -28.05 23.48
CA GLU A 228 5.82 -26.74 23.30
C GLU A 228 5.25 -26.19 24.61
N ASP A 229 4.53 -27.03 25.37
CA ASP A 229 4.01 -26.69 26.70
C ASP A 229 5.13 -26.37 27.71
N GLY A 230 6.39 -26.73 27.40
CA GLY A 230 7.57 -26.38 28.20
C GLY A 230 8.04 -24.94 28.03
N PHE A 231 7.54 -24.21 27.03
CA PHE A 231 7.87 -22.79 26.82
C PHE A 231 6.87 -21.89 27.58
N PRO A 232 7.31 -21.10 28.58
CA PRO A 232 6.39 -20.44 29.53
C PRO A 232 5.79 -19.12 29.00
N PHE A 233 5.65 -18.97 27.69
CA PHE A 233 5.15 -17.76 27.05
C PHE A 233 4.05 -18.09 26.04
N GLU A 234 3.06 -17.23 25.92
CA GLU A 234 2.00 -17.36 24.92
C GLU A 234 2.48 -16.84 23.57
N GLU A 235 2.30 -17.64 22.52
CA GLU A 235 2.65 -17.23 21.17
C GLU A 235 1.68 -16.16 20.64
N THR A 236 2.23 -15.21 19.90
CA THR A 236 1.41 -14.25 19.17
C THR A 236 0.67 -14.94 18.01
N PRO A 237 -0.45 -14.38 17.53
CA PRO A 237 -1.17 -14.93 16.39
C PRO A 237 -0.28 -15.18 15.15
N ASP A 238 0.66 -14.27 14.88
CA ASP A 238 1.58 -14.40 13.75
C ASP A 238 2.61 -15.51 13.97
N GLN A 239 3.09 -15.68 15.20
CA GLN A 239 3.98 -16.78 15.57
C GLN A 239 3.29 -18.14 15.38
N LEU A 240 2.01 -18.26 15.74
CA LEU A 240 1.22 -19.47 15.54
C LEU A 240 1.08 -19.83 14.06
N VAL A 241 0.74 -18.84 13.21
CA VAL A 241 0.63 -19.03 11.76
C VAL A 241 1.98 -19.46 11.18
N ALA A 242 3.05 -18.74 11.53
CA ALA A 242 4.37 -19.04 11.02
C ALA A 242 4.86 -20.44 11.43
N MET A 243 4.60 -20.85 12.68
CA MET A 243 4.90 -22.20 13.16
C MET A 243 4.17 -23.28 12.36
N GLN A 244 2.86 -23.11 12.13
CA GLN A 244 2.07 -24.07 11.36
C GLN A 244 2.56 -24.19 9.91
N GLU A 245 2.89 -23.06 9.28
CA GLU A 245 3.42 -23.04 7.91
C GLU A 245 4.80 -23.71 7.81
N VAL A 246 5.67 -23.47 8.78
CA VAL A 246 6.98 -24.14 8.88
C VAL A 246 6.80 -25.64 9.02
N LYS A 247 5.99 -26.11 9.98
CA LYS A 247 5.73 -27.54 10.19
C LYS A 247 5.21 -28.22 8.92
N LYS A 248 4.23 -27.60 8.26
CA LYS A 248 3.66 -28.10 7.00
C LYS A 248 4.71 -28.22 5.89
N ASP A 249 5.63 -27.27 5.79
CA ASP A 249 6.72 -27.34 4.82
C ASP A 249 7.78 -28.39 5.20
N MET A 250 8.01 -28.67 6.49
CA MET A 250 8.91 -29.75 6.95
C MET A 250 8.34 -31.14 6.69
N GLU A 251 7.02 -31.32 6.87
CA GLU A 251 6.34 -32.60 6.61
C GLU A 251 6.24 -32.92 5.10
N SER A 252 6.57 -31.94 4.24
CA SER A 252 6.48 -32.08 2.79
C SER A 252 7.59 -32.94 2.20
N ILE A 253 7.28 -33.62 1.09
CA ILE A 253 8.25 -34.33 0.25
C ILE A 253 9.18 -33.41 -0.55
N ARG A 254 8.99 -32.09 -0.45
CA ARG A 254 9.84 -31.09 -1.13
C ARG A 254 10.78 -30.45 -0.10
N PRO A 255 12.03 -30.12 -0.47
CA PRO A 255 12.91 -29.37 0.41
C PRO A 255 12.28 -28.01 0.75
N MET A 256 12.16 -27.71 2.05
CA MET A 256 11.68 -26.41 2.54
C MET A 256 12.65 -25.29 2.12
N ASP A 257 12.12 -24.14 1.71
CA ASP A 257 12.86 -22.90 1.49
C ASP A 257 12.01 -21.69 1.89
N ARG A 258 11.88 -21.50 3.21
CA ARG A 258 11.08 -20.44 3.80
C ARG A 258 11.97 -19.42 4.48
N LEU A 259 11.68 -18.14 4.24
CA LEU A 259 12.25 -17.03 5.00
C LEU A 259 11.20 -16.54 5.99
N LEU A 260 11.58 -16.46 7.27
CA LEU A 260 10.76 -15.90 8.33
C LEU A 260 11.42 -14.61 8.81
N CYS A 261 10.72 -13.49 8.69
CA CYS A 261 11.19 -12.19 9.18
C CYS A 261 10.54 -11.95 10.55
N GLY A 262 11.30 -12.16 11.62
CA GLY A 262 10.87 -11.83 12.97
C GLY A 262 11.25 -10.40 13.36
N ASP A 263 10.53 -9.84 14.33
CA ASP A 263 10.97 -8.66 15.08
C ASP A 263 11.75 -9.11 16.33
N VAL A 264 12.52 -8.20 16.94
CA VAL A 264 13.22 -8.48 18.21
C VAL A 264 12.18 -8.47 19.34
N GLY A 265 11.78 -9.67 19.76
CA GLY A 265 10.85 -9.90 20.89
C GLY A 265 11.53 -9.97 22.25
#